data_AF-A0A707BSL9-F1
#
_entry.id   AF-A0A707BSL9-F1
#
_cell.length_a   1.000
_cell.length_b   1.000
_cell.length_c   1.000
_cell.angle_alpha   90.00
_cell.angle_beta   90.00
_cell.angle_gamma   90.00
#
_symmetry.space_group_name_H-M   'P 1'
#
loop_
_entity.id
_entity.type
_entity.pdbx_description
1 polymer ?
#
loop_
_entity_poly.entity_id
_entity_poly.type
_entity_poly.pdbx_seq_one_letter_code
_entity_poly.pdbx_strand_id
1 'polypeptide(L)'
;MKKNVPIFLRLLLLLSAAGLSFAAQAGGIALGATRVIYPQGSKQTSLPIINSSASNVFLIQSWVANADGSRSTDFIITPPLFVI
;
A
#
# COMPACT_ATOMS: atom_id res chain seq x y z
N MET A 1 14.12 50.15 -14.68
CA MET A 1 15.13 49.40 -15.48
C MET A 1 14.60 48.00 -15.77
N LYS A 2 14.17 47.71 -17.00
CA LYS A 2 13.70 46.36 -17.40
C LYS A 2 14.91 45.45 -17.60
N LYS A 3 15.13 44.49 -16.69
CA LYS A 3 16.20 43.49 -16.84
C LYS A 3 15.81 42.52 -17.97
N ASN A 4 16.49 42.63 -19.11
CA ASN A 4 16.26 41.77 -20.27
C ASN A 4 16.94 40.41 -20.04
N VAL A 5 16.17 39.45 -19.50
CA VAL A 5 16.63 38.06 -19.37
C VAL A 5 16.74 37.43 -20.78
N PRO A 6 17.90 36.88 -21.17
CA PRO A 6 18.11 36.35 -22.52
C PRO A 6 17.16 35.18 -22.82
N ILE A 7 16.66 35.09 -24.06
CA ILE A 7 15.72 34.05 -24.52
C ILE A 7 16.25 32.64 -24.20
N PHE A 8 17.55 32.42 -24.36
CA PHE A 8 18.19 31.15 -24.05
C PHE A 8 18.02 30.73 -22.58
N LEU A 9 18.13 31.68 -21.65
CA LEU A 9 17.94 31.39 -20.21
C LEU A 9 16.48 31.07 -19.90
N ARG A 10 15.53 31.68 -20.61
CA ARG A 10 14.10 31.35 -20.50
C ARG A 10 13.81 29.95 -21.03
N LEU A 11 14.40 29.58 -22.16
CA LEU A 11 14.25 28.26 -22.77
C LEU A 11 14.87 27.17 -21.88
N LEU A 12 16.04 27.43 -21.30
CA LEU A 12 16.69 26.53 -20.34
C LEU A 12 15.83 26.32 -19.09
N LEU A 13 15.22 27.38 -18.55
CA LEU A 13 14.31 27.30 -17.41
C LEU A 13 13.05 26.48 -17.74
N LEU A 14 12.45 26.71 -18.92
CA LEU A 14 11.29 25.93 -19.39
C LEU A 14 11.63 24.44 -19.56
N LEU A 15 12.81 24.12 -20.10
CA LEU A 15 13.25 22.74 -20.29
C LEU A 15 13.51 22.03 -18.96
N SER A 16 14.05 22.74 -17.96
CA SER A 16 14.24 22.19 -16.60
C SER A 16 12.92 21.91 -15.89
N ALA A 17 11.89 22.74 -16.10
CA ALA A 17 10.57 22.53 -15.51
C ALA A 17 9.81 21.36 -16.15
N ALA A 18 10.00 21.13 -17.46
CA ALA A 18 9.36 20.04 -18.19
C ALA A 18 9.87 18.64 -17.80
N GLY A 19 11.04 18.54 -17.16
CA GLY A 19 11.64 17.27 -16.73
C GLY A 19 11.20 16.76 -15.35
N LEU A 20 10.41 17.53 -14.60
CA LEU A 20 9.99 17.17 -13.24
C LEU A 20 8.74 16.27 -13.28
N SER A 21 8.94 14.99 -13.56
CA SER A 21 7.93 13.96 -13.28
C SER A 21 8.02 13.54 -11.82
N PHE A 22 7.12 14.02 -10.97
CA PHE A 22 6.99 13.52 -9.61
C PHE A 22 6.25 12.18 -9.65
N ALA A 23 6.98 11.08 -9.48
CA ALA A 23 6.34 9.79 -9.24
C ALA A 23 5.60 9.86 -7.89
N ALA A 24 4.29 9.60 -7.92
CA ALA A 24 3.48 9.52 -6.72
C ALA A 24 3.85 8.26 -5.95
N GLN A 25 4.66 8.42 -4.89
CA GLN A 25 5.02 7.33 -3.99
C GLN A 25 3.91 7.14 -2.96
N ALA A 26 3.04 6.18 -3.22
CA ALA A 26 2.06 5.69 -2.25
C ALA A 26 2.50 4.31 -1.75
N GLY A 27 2.71 4.20 -0.43
CA GLY A 27 2.76 2.91 0.25
C GLY A 27 1.37 2.44 0.65
N GLY A 28 1.26 1.20 1.13
CA GLY A 28 -0.02 0.61 1.55
C GLY A 28 0.17 -0.76 2.18
N ILE A 29 -0.92 -1.54 2.21
CA ILE A 29 -0.91 -2.88 2.81
C ILE A 29 -0.74 -3.94 1.73
N ALA A 30 0.26 -4.80 1.90
CA ALA A 30 0.47 -5.99 1.09
C ALA A 30 0.30 -7.25 1.93
N LEU A 31 -0.21 -8.31 1.30
CA LEU A 31 -0.29 -9.66 1.87
C LEU A 31 0.94 -10.44 1.41
N GLY A 32 1.52 -11.26 2.29
CA GLY A 32 2.67 -12.11 1.97
C GLY A 32 2.36 -13.26 1.01
N ALA A 33 1.09 -13.51 0.71
CA ALA A 33 0.63 -14.51 -0.25
C ALA A 33 -0.74 -14.12 -0.85
N THR A 34 -1.05 -14.69 -2.02
CA THR A 34 -2.36 -14.52 -2.69
C THR A 34 -3.38 -15.60 -2.29
N ARG A 35 -2.93 -16.66 -1.61
CA ARG A 35 -3.74 -17.77 -1.11
C ARG A 35 -3.10 -18.36 0.14
N VAL A 36 -3.93 -18.80 1.06
CA VAL A 36 -3.53 -19.61 2.21
C VAL A 36 -4.06 -21.03 2.00
N ILE A 37 -3.18 -22.03 2.02
CA ILE A 37 -3.56 -23.45 2.10
C ILE A 37 -3.50 -23.82 3.57
N TYR A 38 -4.60 -24.29 4.14
CA TYR A 38 -4.67 -24.73 5.53
C TYR A 38 -4.53 -26.27 5.56
N PRO A 39 -3.38 -26.84 5.99
CA PRO A 39 -3.21 -28.29 6.00
C PRO A 39 -4.10 -28.95 7.04
N GLN A 40 -4.63 -30.13 6.70
CA GLN A 40 -5.45 -30.90 7.63
C GLN A 40 -4.62 -31.27 8.88
N GLY A 41 -5.22 -31.10 10.06
CA GLY A 41 -4.56 -31.39 11.35
C GLY A 41 -3.67 -30.26 11.89
N SER A 42 -3.39 -29.21 11.09
CA SER A 42 -2.71 -28.03 11.60
C SER A 42 -3.60 -27.25 12.57
N LYS A 43 -3.01 -26.79 13.68
CA LYS A 43 -3.73 -25.96 14.67
C LYS A 43 -3.94 -24.51 14.22
N GLN A 44 -3.04 -24.00 13.38
CA GLN A 44 -3.09 -22.66 12.83
C GLN A 44 -2.21 -22.54 11.59
N THR A 45 -2.39 -21.45 10.84
CA THR A 45 -1.50 -20.98 9.77
C THR A 45 -1.37 -19.46 9.87
N SER A 46 -0.32 -18.90 9.27
CA SER A 46 -0.02 -17.46 9.36
C SER A 46 0.04 -16.83 7.98
N LEU A 47 -0.46 -15.60 7.87
CA LEU A 47 -0.36 -14.77 6.68
C LEU A 47 0.38 -13.47 7.04
N PRO A 48 1.56 -13.19 6.46
CA PRO A 48 2.27 -11.95 6.72
C PRO A 48 1.48 -10.75 6.17
N ILE A 49 1.44 -9.67 6.93
CA ILE A 49 0.92 -8.36 6.52
C ILE A 49 2.09 -7.37 6.51
N ILE A 50 2.23 -6.63 5.43
CA ILE A 50 3.34 -5.69 5.22
C ILE A 50 2.74 -4.31 5.00
N ASN A 51 3.11 -3.34 5.85
CA ASN A 51 2.87 -1.93 5.59
C ASN A 51 4.08 -1.36 4.87
N SER A 52 3.93 -1.04 3.58
CA SER A 52 4.98 -0.43 2.77
C SER A 52 4.97 1.10 2.85
N SER A 53 4.03 1.70 3.58
CA SER A 53 4.03 3.13 3.83
C SER A 53 5.06 3.50 4.88
N ALA A 54 5.91 4.47 4.55
CA ALA A 54 6.90 4.99 5.48
C ALA A 54 6.29 5.91 6.56
N SER A 55 5.09 6.44 6.32
CA SER A 55 4.48 7.49 7.16
C SER A 55 3.08 7.18 7.65
N ASN A 56 2.35 6.28 6.98
CA ASN A 56 0.96 6.02 7.29
C ASN A 56 0.83 4.79 8.20
N VAL A 57 0.05 4.95 9.26
CA VAL A 57 -0.37 3.86 10.13
C VAL A 57 -1.76 3.40 9.68
N PHE A 58 -1.97 2.09 9.60
CA PHE A 58 -3.22 1.50 9.17
C PHE A 58 -3.86 0.69 10.31
N LEU A 59 -5.18 0.82 10.44
CA LEU A 59 -5.99 -0.10 11.22
C LEU A 59 -6.39 -1.29 10.35
N ILE A 60 -6.02 -2.49 10.78
CA ILE A 60 -6.32 -3.73 10.09
C ILE A 60 -7.43 -4.44 10.83
N GLN A 61 -8.57 -4.66 10.15
CA GLN A 61 -9.66 -5.50 10.61
C GLN A 61 -9.75 -6.74 9.74
N SER A 62 -9.82 -7.92 10.35
CA SER A 62 -9.82 -9.20 9.63
C SER A 62 -10.97 -10.10 10.03
N TRP A 63 -11.51 -10.82 9.04
CA TRP A 63 -12.51 -11.88 9.20
C TRP A 63 -12.40 -12.88 8.03
N VAL A 64 -12.95 -14.08 8.22
CA VAL A 64 -13.12 -15.05 7.14
C VAL A 64 -14.56 -14.98 6.64
N ALA A 65 -14.75 -15.00 5.33
CA ALA A 65 -16.07 -15.03 4.70
C ALA A 65 -16.27 -16.33 3.92
N ASN A 66 -17.51 -16.80 3.89
CA ASN A 66 -17.96 -17.91 3.05
C ASN A 66 -18.08 -17.49 1.59
N ALA A 67 -18.34 -18.44 0.69
CA ALA A 67 -18.47 -18.17 -0.74
C ALA A 67 -19.64 -17.22 -1.09
N ASP A 68 -20.64 -17.12 -0.21
CA ASP A 68 -21.78 -16.20 -0.32
C ASP A 68 -21.49 -14.80 0.27
N GLY A 69 -20.27 -14.57 0.78
CA GLY A 69 -19.85 -13.31 1.40
C GLY A 69 -20.26 -13.15 2.86
N SER A 70 -21.01 -14.07 3.44
CA SER A 70 -21.34 -14.06 4.87
C SER A 70 -20.10 -14.33 5.72
N ARG A 71 -20.03 -13.75 6.92
CA ARG A 71 -18.91 -14.02 7.85
C ARG A 71 -18.99 -15.47 8.33
N SER A 72 -17.90 -16.22 8.16
CA SER A 72 -17.78 -17.59 8.65
C SER A 72 -17.59 -17.60 10.17
N THR A 73 -18.18 -18.60 10.83
CA THR A 73 -17.98 -18.91 12.26
C THR A 73 -16.95 -20.01 12.49
N ASP A 74 -16.43 -20.63 11.42
CA ASP A 74 -15.58 -21.82 11.50
C ASP A 74 -14.10 -21.47 11.74
N PHE A 75 -13.73 -20.21 11.48
CA PHE A 75 -12.35 -19.71 11.58
C PHE A 75 -12.29 -18.37 12.32
N ILE A 76 -11.20 -18.17 13.06
CA ILE A 76 -10.87 -16.90 13.73
C ILE A 76 -9.49 -16.46 13.29
N ILE A 77 -9.31 -15.17 13.06
CA ILE A 77 -8.01 -14.54 12.79
C ILE A 77 -7.57 -13.80 14.06
N THR A 78 -6.31 -13.98 14.45
CA THR A 78 -5.73 -13.35 15.64
C THR A 78 -4.50 -12.50 15.29
N PRO A 79 -4.45 -11.23 15.70
CA PRO A 79 -5.55 -10.43 16.26
C PRO A 79 -6.58 -10.02 15.19
N PRO A 80 -7.89 -9.94 15.53
CA PRO A 80 -8.93 -9.55 14.57
C PRO A 80 -8.93 -8.05 14.24
N LEU A 81 -8.32 -7.23 15.10
CA LEU A 81 -8.18 -5.78 14.96
C LEU A 81 -6.84 -5.33 15.54
N PHE A 82 -6.00 -4.67 14.75
CA PHE A 82 -4.70 -4.16 15.21
C PHE A 82 -4.18 -3.02 14.32
N VAL A 83 -3.15 -2.30 14.79
CA VAL A 83 -2.50 -1.22 14.03
C VAL A 83 -1.10 -1.64 13.58
N ILE A 84 -0.70 -1.24 12.38
CA ILE A 84 0.60 -1.52 11.72
C ILE A 84 1.00 -0.35 10.81
#